data_AF-A0A4Y2QLT1-F1
#
_entry.id   AF-A0A4Y2QLT1-F1
#
_cell.length_a   1.000
_cell.length_b   1.000
_cell.length_c   1.000
_cell.angle_alpha   90.00
_cell.angle_beta   90.00
_cell.angle_gamma   90.00
#
_symmetry.space_group_name_H-M   'P 1'
#
loop_
_entity.id
_entity.type
_entity.pdbx_description
1 polymer ?
#
loop_
_entity_poly.entity_id
_entity_poly.type
_entity_poly.pdbx_seq_one_letter_code
_entity_poly.pdbx_strand_id
1 'polypeptide(L)'
;MASKGIETRVAAGDADTYIVRSGLEKATSHPVVAIIGQEVDLVVLLIALAPTESNIYFIKPGKGKVEAKLFLTRKLQKELSFAQTILLLHAFSGCNITSAIYRKSKAL
;
A
#
# COMPACT_ATOMS: atom_id res chain seq x y z
N MET A 1 3.18 18.41 -18.71
CA MET A 1 1.96 18.36 -19.53
C MET A 1 1.02 17.34 -18.92
N ALA A 2 -0.24 17.68 -18.63
CA ALA A 2 -1.23 16.71 -18.14
C ALA A 2 -1.73 15.90 -19.34
N SER A 3 -1.61 14.57 -19.28
CA SER A 3 -2.19 13.69 -20.28
C SER A 3 -3.71 13.62 -20.11
N LYS A 4 -4.42 13.52 -21.23
CA LYS A 4 -5.88 13.48 -21.25
C LYS A 4 -6.38 12.28 -20.42
N GLY A 5 -7.27 12.53 -19.46
CA GLY A 5 -7.83 11.51 -18.57
C GLY A 5 -6.98 11.19 -17.32
N ILE A 6 -5.87 11.89 -17.09
CA ILE A 6 -5.09 11.76 -15.86
C ILE A 6 -5.27 13.00 -14.98
N GLU A 7 -5.81 12.80 -13.78
CA GLU A 7 -5.87 13.83 -12.75
C GLU A 7 -4.60 13.74 -11.89
N THR A 8 -3.96 14.88 -11.63
CA THR A 8 -2.80 14.97 -10.75
C THR A 8 -3.20 15.70 -9.48
N ARG A 9 -2.85 15.14 -8.32
CA ARG A 9 -3.09 15.74 -7.02
C ARG A 9 -1.82 15.70 -6.18
N VAL A 10 -1.63 16.74 -5.36
CA VAL A 10 -0.53 16.82 -4.40
C VAL A 10 -1.11 16.58 -3.01
N ALA A 11 -0.55 15.61 -2.29
CA ALA A 11 -0.94 15.35 -0.91
C ALA A 11 -0.43 16.50 -0.01
N ALA A 12 -1.29 17.01 0.88
CA ALA A 12 -0.89 18.00 1.87
C ALA A 12 -0.01 17.41 2.99
N GLY A 13 0.00 16.08 3.12
CA GLY A 13 0.81 15.33 4.08
C GLY A 13 1.40 14.10 3.40
N ASP A 14 1.28 12.95 4.05
CA ASP A 14 1.79 11.70 3.51
C ASP A 14 1.06 11.26 2.22
N ALA A 15 1.84 10.99 1.17
CA ALA A 15 1.32 10.59 -0.14
C ALA A 15 0.74 9.17 -0.12
N ASP A 16 1.33 8.26 0.66
CA ASP A 16 0.90 6.87 0.69
C ASP A 16 -0.50 6.74 1.28
N THR A 17 -0.75 7.45 2.38
CA THR A 17 -2.09 7.56 2.98
C THR A 17 -3.10 8.16 2.01
N TYR A 18 -2.71 9.19 1.24
CA TYR A 18 -3.58 9.83 0.26
C TYR A 18 -3.93 8.86 -0.89
N ILE A 19 -2.95 8.13 -1.41
CA ILE A 19 -3.13 7.14 -2.48
C ILE A 19 -4.07 6.03 -2.02
N VAL A 20 -3.84 5.45 -0.84
CA VAL A 20 -4.66 4.35 -0.31
C VAL A 20 -6.09 4.82 -0.10
N ARG A 21 -6.30 5.95 0.58
CA ARG A 21 -7.65 6.51 0.77
C ARG A 21 -8.38 6.75 -0.54
N SER A 22 -7.70 7.36 -1.51
CA SER A 22 -8.28 7.62 -2.84
C SER A 22 -8.68 6.32 -3.54
N GLY A 23 -7.86 5.27 -3.44
CA GLY A 23 -8.19 3.96 -4.00
C GLY A 23 -9.38 3.28 -3.31
N LEU A 24 -9.46 3.38 -1.98
CA LEU A 24 -10.61 2.88 -1.21
C LEU A 24 -11.90 3.60 -1.58
N GLU A 25 -11.86 4.94 -1.70
CA GLU A 25 -13.00 5.75 -2.14
C GLU A 25 -13.45 5.35 -3.54
N LYS A 26 -12.52 5.13 -4.48
CA LYS A 26 -12.85 4.66 -5.84
C LYS A 26 -13.45 3.25 -5.85
N ALA A 27 -13.02 2.37 -4.95
CA ALA A 27 -13.54 1.01 -4.86
C ALA A 27 -15.01 0.94 -4.44
N THR A 28 -15.60 2.04 -3.93
CA THR A 28 -17.05 2.12 -3.65
C THR A 28 -17.91 2.22 -4.91
N SER A 29 -17.35 2.73 -6.00
CA SER A 29 -18.07 3.00 -7.27
C SER A 29 -17.51 2.24 -8.47
N HIS A 30 -16.34 1.62 -8.32
CA HIS A 30 -15.66 0.89 -9.38
C HIS A 30 -15.47 -0.57 -8.96
N PRO A 31 -15.82 -1.55 -9.83
CA PRO A 31 -15.77 -2.96 -9.46
C PRO A 31 -14.34 -3.49 -9.25
N VAL A 32 -13.34 -2.79 -9.81
CA VAL A 32 -11.92 -3.12 -9.69
C VAL A 32 -11.12 -1.81 -9.59
N VAL A 33 -10.17 -1.76 -8.67
CA VAL A 33 -9.23 -0.64 -8.52
C VAL A 33 -7.81 -1.17 -8.45
N ALA A 34 -6.88 -0.52 -9.15
CA ALA A 34 -5.45 -0.80 -9.07
C ALA A 34 -4.72 0.37 -8.41
N ILE A 35 -3.90 0.06 -7.41
CA ILE A 35 -2.98 1.00 -6.76
C ILE A 35 -1.57 0.59 -7.13
N ILE A 36 -0.83 1.52 -7.72
CA ILE A 36 0.51 1.27 -8.25
C ILE A 36 1.52 2.02 -7.39
N GLY A 37 2.54 1.33 -6.89
CA GLY A 37 3.60 1.97 -6.11
C GLY A 37 4.70 1.00 -5.68
N GLN A 38 5.88 1.54 -5.34
CA GLN A 38 7.02 0.73 -4.91
C GLN A 38 7.15 0.60 -3.40
N GLU A 39 6.60 1.54 -2.63
CA GLU A 39 6.75 1.57 -1.17
C GLU A 39 5.99 0.42 -0.48
N VAL A 40 6.61 -0.12 0.56
CA VAL A 40 6.01 -1.19 1.38
C VAL A 40 4.84 -0.64 2.20
N ASP A 41 4.90 0.64 2.55
CA ASP A 41 3.90 1.31 3.37
C ASP A 41 2.52 1.28 2.68
N LEU A 42 2.48 1.39 1.34
CA LEU A 42 1.25 1.25 0.54
C LEU A 42 0.56 -0.11 0.72
N VAL A 43 1.31 -1.22 0.65
CA VAL A 43 0.70 -2.55 0.79
C VAL A 43 0.31 -2.84 2.23
N VAL A 44 1.08 -2.34 3.21
CA VAL A 44 0.75 -2.44 4.64
C VAL A 44 -0.55 -1.71 4.93
N LEU A 45 -0.68 -0.46 4.47
CA LEU A 45 -1.90 0.34 4.62
C LEU A 45 -3.09 -0.31 3.92
N LEU A 46 -2.89 -0.92 2.74
CA LEU A 46 -3.96 -1.63 2.04
C LEU A 46 -4.46 -2.86 2.79
N ILE A 47 -3.55 -3.69 3.31
CA ILE A 47 -3.94 -4.87 4.12
C ILE A 47 -4.73 -4.42 5.35
N ALA A 48 -4.34 -3.31 5.98
CA ALA A 48 -4.97 -2.81 7.19
C ALA A 48 -6.35 -2.15 6.95
N LEU A 49 -6.51 -1.41 5.84
CA LEU A 49 -7.65 -0.51 5.65
C LEU A 49 -8.66 -0.99 4.60
N ALA A 50 -8.28 -1.89 3.68
CA ALA A 50 -9.20 -2.31 2.63
C ALA A 50 -10.32 -3.22 3.16
N PRO A 51 -11.58 -3.01 2.73
CA PRO A 51 -12.65 -3.96 3.00
C PRO A 51 -12.32 -5.35 2.42
N THR A 52 -12.62 -6.41 3.17
CA THR A 52 -12.26 -7.80 2.81
C THR A 52 -12.88 -8.29 1.50
N GLU A 53 -13.98 -7.68 1.06
CA GLU A 53 -14.66 -8.03 -0.19
C GLU A 53 -14.23 -7.18 -1.39
N SER A 54 -13.40 -6.15 -1.17
CA SER A 54 -12.99 -5.24 -2.23
C SER A 54 -12.01 -5.89 -3.22
N ASN A 55 -12.22 -5.62 -4.52
CA ASN A 55 -11.30 -6.06 -5.58
C ASN A 55 -10.23 -5.00 -5.84
N ILE A 56 -9.40 -4.76 -4.82
CA ILE A 56 -8.28 -3.82 -4.93
C ILE A 56 -7.00 -4.60 -5.21
N TYR A 57 -6.30 -4.20 -6.25
CA TYR A 57 -5.02 -4.76 -6.64
C TYR A 57 -3.89 -3.81 -6.27
N PHE A 58 -2.88 -4.32 -5.58
CA PHE A 58 -1.60 -3.64 -5.43
C PHE A 58 -0.65 -4.10 -6.54
N ILE A 59 -0.13 -3.15 -7.31
CA ILE A 59 0.84 -3.41 -8.38
C ILE A 59 2.15 -2.77 -7.96
N LYS A 60 3.14 -3.61 -7.66
CA LYS A 60 4.53 -3.18 -7.49
C LYS A 60 5.19 -3.18 -8.86
N PRO A 61 5.48 -2.02 -9.47
CA PRO A 61 6.12 -1.97 -10.77
C PRO A 61 7.52 -2.59 -10.69
N GLY A 62 7.91 -3.25 -11.78
CA GLY A 62 9.24 -3.82 -11.95
C GLY A 62 10.32 -2.74 -12.02
N LYS A 63 11.57 -3.11 -11.74
CA LYS A 63 12.74 -2.24 -11.90
C LYS A 63 13.86 -2.99 -12.62
N GLY A 64 14.32 -2.45 -13.75
CA GLY A 64 15.33 -3.11 -14.58
C GLY A 64 14.82 -4.44 -15.15
N LYS A 65 15.52 -5.54 -14.83
CA LYS A 65 15.15 -6.90 -15.24
C LYS A 65 14.11 -7.57 -14.32
N VAL A 66 13.70 -6.91 -13.24
CA VAL A 66 12.70 -7.44 -12.30
C VAL A 66 11.31 -7.15 -12.85
N GLU A 67 10.48 -8.18 -12.99
CA GLU A 67 9.09 -8.05 -13.43
C GLU A 67 8.20 -7.35 -12.40
N ALA A 68 7.12 -6.75 -12.88
CA ALA A 68 6.08 -6.20 -12.01
C ALA A 68 5.38 -7.32 -11.24
N LYS A 69 5.05 -7.06 -9.98
CA LYS A 69 4.31 -8.00 -9.13
C LYS A 69 2.92 -7.45 -8.87
N LEU A 70 1.92 -8.30 -8.98
CA LEU A 70 0.52 -7.97 -8.74
C LEU A 70 -0.02 -8.80 -7.57
N PHE A 71 -0.66 -8.13 -6.64
CA PHE A 71 -1.24 -8.73 -5.46
C PHE A 71 -2.69 -8.31 -5.33
N LEU A 72 -3.57 -9.27 -5.06
CA LEU A 72 -4.96 -8.99 -4.72
C LEU A 72 -5.06 -8.76 -3.21
N THR A 73 -5.50 -7.57 -2.78
CA THR A 73 -5.46 -7.18 -1.36
C THR A 73 -6.25 -8.14 -0.47
N ARG A 74 -7.47 -8.52 -0.87
CA ARG A 74 -8.27 -9.51 -0.11
C ARG A 74 -7.63 -10.89 -0.01
N LYS A 75 -6.80 -11.27 -0.99
CA LYS A 75 -6.04 -12.53 -0.94
C LYS A 75 -4.93 -12.42 0.10
N LEU A 76 -4.18 -11.32 0.10
CA LEU A 76 -3.16 -11.04 1.12
C LEU A 76 -3.76 -11.03 2.53
N GLN A 77 -4.93 -10.41 2.72
CA GLN A 77 -5.61 -10.38 4.02
C GLN A 77 -5.99 -11.79 4.52
N LYS A 78 -6.36 -12.70 3.61
CA LYS A 78 -6.72 -14.09 3.95
C LYS A 78 -5.51 -14.99 4.19
N GLU A 79 -4.44 -14.80 3.42
CA GLU A 79 -3.23 -15.62 3.50
C GLU A 79 -2.29 -15.20 4.63
N LEU A 80 -2.32 -13.93 5.04
CA LEU A 80 -1.51 -13.41 6.13
C LEU A 80 -2.23 -13.59 7.47
N SER A 81 -1.73 -14.51 8.29
CA SER A 81 -2.24 -14.76 9.64
C SER A 81 -2.19 -13.54 10.58
N PHE A 82 -1.38 -12.54 10.22
CA PHE A 82 -1.18 -11.31 10.97
C PHE A 82 -1.76 -10.07 10.28
N ALA A 83 -2.67 -10.22 9.30
CA ALA A 83 -3.27 -9.08 8.60
C ALA A 83 -3.91 -8.07 9.57
N GLN A 84 -4.53 -8.54 10.66
CA GLN A 84 -5.13 -7.68 11.70
C GLN A 84 -4.11 -6.92 12.55
N THR A 85 -2.88 -7.43 12.65
CA THR A 85 -1.80 -6.83 13.44
C THR A 85 -0.70 -6.24 12.56
N ILE A 86 -0.94 -6.10 11.25
CA ILE A 86 0.09 -5.70 10.29
C ILE A 86 0.67 -4.31 10.58
N LEU A 87 -0.17 -3.36 11.03
CA LEU A 87 0.29 -2.02 11.42
C LEU A 87 1.20 -2.08 12.65
N LEU A 88 0.85 -2.92 13.62
CA LEU A 88 1.66 -3.13 14.82
C LEU A 88 3.01 -3.73 14.44
N LEU A 89 3.01 -4.79 13.63
CA LEU A 89 4.23 -5.43 13.14
C LEU A 89 5.10 -4.48 12.33
N HIS A 90 4.49 -3.69 11.43
CA HIS A 90 5.20 -2.71 10.65
C HIS A 90 5.85 -1.64 11.54
N ALA A 91 5.07 -1.09 12.48
CA ALA A 91 5.56 -0.14 13.48
C ALA A 91 6.74 -0.69 14.27
N PHE A 92 6.72 -1.97 14.67
CA PHE A 92 7.83 -2.65 15.37
C PHE A 92 9.02 -3.06 14.49
N SER A 93 8.79 -3.34 13.21
CA SER A 93 9.87 -3.71 12.27
C SER A 93 10.65 -2.50 11.76
N GLY A 94 10.08 -1.30 11.92
CA GLY A 94 10.61 -0.04 11.42
C GLY A 94 10.10 0.31 10.04
N CYS A 95 9.40 1.44 9.95
CA CYS A 95 9.17 2.17 8.70
C CYS A 95 10.49 2.79 8.24
N ASN A 96 10.61 3.13 6.95
CA ASN A 96 11.85 3.56 6.26
C ASN A 96 12.72 4.61 7.01
N ILE A 97 12.16 5.36 7.97
CA ILE A 97 12.82 6.46 8.68
C ILE A 97 12.79 6.33 10.22
N THR A 98 12.14 5.32 10.81
CA THR A 98 12.06 5.20 12.29
C THR A 98 12.33 3.78 12.75
N SER A 99 13.43 3.61 13.47
CA SER A 99 13.73 2.41 14.24
C SER A 99 12.74 2.28 15.40
N ALA A 100 12.06 1.13 15.48
CA ALA A 100 10.92 0.97 16.36
C ALA A 100 11.23 0.69 17.84
N ILE A 101 12.40 0.12 18.12
CA ILE A 101 12.77 -0.34 19.45
C ILE A 101 13.92 0.50 19.95
N TYR A 102 13.81 0.98 21.19
CA TYR A 102 14.87 1.73 21.87
C TYR A 102 16.22 1.01 21.72
N ARG A 103 17.21 1.69 21.12
CA ARG A 103 18.56 1.20 20.80
C ARG A 103 18.67 0.08 19.74
N LYS A 104 17.64 -0.14 18.91
CA LYS A 104 17.69 -1.11 17.79
C LYS A 104 17.32 -0.42 16.49
N SER A 105 18.33 -0.09 15.67
CA SER A 105 18.10 0.38 14.31
C SER A 105 17.78 -0.78 13.37
N LYS A 106 17.14 -0.46 12.23
CA LYS A 106 17.09 -1.36 11.08
C LYS A 106 18.54 -1.64 10.64
N ALA A 107 18.89 -2.90 10.41
CA ALA A 107 20.16 -3.22 9.76
C ALA A 107 20.09 -2.69 8.31
N LEU A 108 21.06 -1.85 7.94
CA LEU A 108 21.24 -1.38 6.56
C LEU A 108 21.88 -2.47 5.71
#